data_AF-A0A831KPM0-F1
#
_entry.id   AF-A0A831KPM0-F1
#
_cell.length_a   1.000
_cell.length_b   1.000
_cell.length_c   1.000
_cell.angle_alpha   90.00
_cell.angle_beta   90.00
_cell.angle_gamma   90.00
#
_symmetry.space_group_name_H-M   'P 1'
#
loop_
_entity.id
_entity.type
_entity.pdbx_description
1 polymer ?
#
loop_
_entity_poly.entity_id
_entity_poly.type
_entity_poly.pdbx_seq_one_letter_code
_entity_poly.pdbx_strand_id
1 'polypeptide(L)'
;MRIEEKHKPLLRELGLTDEDFEKFDGKFVNYEYDEEKGVRIYDPYYTTSYNEYIGVDGWSAWSSEKDTFMSDILKGAQEKAKLAEQKSEGPAQDEIAEALKKKFGHKAEEEKE
;
A
#
# COMPACT_ATOMS: atom_id res chain seq x y z
N MET A 1 -18.50 -10.32 -5.14
CA MET A 1 -19.26 -9.29 -5.90
C MET A 1 -18.83 -9.33 -7.36
N ARG A 2 -19.63 -8.83 -8.33
CA ARG A 2 -19.20 -8.73 -9.74
C ARG A 2 -18.88 -7.27 -10.09
N ILE A 3 -17.64 -7.01 -10.48
CA ILE A 3 -17.21 -5.71 -10.99
C ILE A 3 -17.53 -5.66 -12.49
N GLU A 4 -18.15 -4.58 -12.97
CA GLU A 4 -18.37 -4.43 -14.42
C GLU A 4 -17.03 -4.15 -15.12
N GLU A 5 -16.78 -4.81 -16.25
CA GLU A 5 -15.54 -4.63 -17.02
C GLU A 5 -15.26 -3.17 -17.38
N LYS A 6 -16.33 -2.38 -17.60
CA LYS A 6 -16.23 -0.95 -17.92
C LYS A 6 -15.71 -0.10 -16.75
N HIS A 7 -15.86 -0.56 -15.51
CA HIS A 7 -15.41 0.16 -14.30
C HIS A 7 -13.98 -0.22 -13.89
N LYS A 8 -13.49 -1.39 -14.31
CA LYS A 8 -12.12 -1.85 -13.97
C LYS A 8 -11.02 -0.86 -14.35
N PRO A 9 -11.03 -0.19 -15.52
CA PRO A 9 -10.03 0.82 -15.84
C PRO A 9 -9.99 1.95 -14.81
N LEU A 10 -11.15 2.45 -14.38
CA LEU A 10 -11.26 3.53 -13.39
C LEU A 10 -10.75 3.08 -12.01
N LEU A 11 -11.03 1.84 -11.62
CA LEU A 11 -10.51 1.29 -10.36
C LEU A 11 -8.98 1.10 -10.42
N ARG A 12 -8.41 0.76 -11.58
CA ARG A 12 -6.96 0.70 -11.76
C ARG A 12 -6.31 2.08 -11.71
N GLU A 13 -6.99 3.12 -12.21
CA GLU A 13 -6.53 4.50 -12.08
C GLU A 13 -6.48 4.97 -10.61
N LEU A 14 -7.32 4.41 -9.74
CA LEU A 14 -7.24 4.59 -8.28
C LEU A 14 -6.10 3.80 -7.62
N GLY A 15 -5.34 3.00 -8.36
CA GLY A 15 -4.23 2.21 -7.82
C GLY A 15 -4.60 0.78 -7.40
N LEU A 16 -5.82 0.32 -7.69
CA LEU A 16 -6.19 -1.08 -7.41
C LEU A 16 -5.56 -2.02 -8.45
N THR A 17 -5.10 -3.16 -7.95
CA THR A 17 -4.53 -4.24 -8.76
C THR A 17 -5.57 -5.30 -9.11
N ASP A 18 -5.22 -6.22 -10.02
CA ASP A 18 -6.09 -7.35 -10.35
C ASP A 18 -6.31 -8.29 -9.13
N GLU A 19 -5.33 -8.40 -8.24
CA GLU A 19 -5.45 -9.14 -6.98
C GLU A 19 -6.46 -8.48 -6.02
N ASP A 20 -6.57 -7.14 -6.05
CA ASP A 20 -7.54 -6.42 -5.24
C ASP A 20 -8.97 -6.66 -5.71
N PHE A 21 -9.19 -6.93 -7.00
CA PHE A 21 -10.51 -7.26 -7.53
C PHE A 21 -11.09 -8.55 -6.94
N GLU A 22 -10.23 -9.49 -6.51
CA GLU A 22 -10.65 -10.73 -5.85
C GLU A 22 -11.18 -10.47 -4.43
N LYS A 23 -10.79 -9.36 -3.81
CA LYS A 23 -11.22 -8.98 -2.45
C LYS A 23 -12.64 -8.43 -2.42
N PHE A 24 -13.20 -8.01 -3.57
CA PHE A 24 -14.55 -7.44 -3.69
C PHE A 24 -15.63 -8.47 -3.33
N ASP A 25 -16.06 -8.45 -2.07
CA ASP A 25 -17.04 -9.35 -1.49
C ASP A 25 -18.45 -8.73 -1.43
N GLY A 26 -18.56 -7.40 -1.58
CA GLY A 26 -19.81 -6.65 -1.45
C GLY A 26 -20.23 -6.38 0.00
N LYS A 27 -19.37 -6.69 0.98
CA LYS A 27 -19.59 -6.47 2.42
C LYS A 27 -18.53 -5.56 3.02
N PHE A 28 -17.27 -5.96 2.91
CA PHE A 28 -16.12 -5.24 3.44
C PHE A 28 -15.28 -4.60 2.35
N VAL A 29 -15.37 -5.10 1.13
CA VAL A 29 -14.79 -4.46 -0.05
C VAL A 29 -15.88 -4.33 -1.12
N ASN A 30 -16.20 -3.08 -1.44
CA ASN A 30 -17.25 -2.73 -2.40
C ASN A 30 -16.82 -1.52 -3.23
N TYR A 31 -17.53 -1.22 -4.32
CA TYR A 31 -17.35 0.03 -5.06
C TYR A 31 -18.70 0.57 -5.52
N GLU A 32 -18.71 1.87 -5.75
CA GLU A 32 -19.78 2.57 -6.44
C GLU A 32 -19.23 3.25 -7.69
N TYR A 33 -20.12 3.41 -8.67
CA TYR A 33 -19.86 4.14 -9.89
C TYR A 33 -20.97 5.17 -10.10
N ASP A 34 -20.56 6.37 -10.48
CA ASP A 34 -21.40 7.50 -10.87
C ASP A 34 -20.79 8.12 -12.13
N GLU A 35 -21.63 8.50 -13.10
CA GLU A 35 -21.14 8.99 -14.40
C GLU A 35 -20.41 10.35 -14.30
N GLU A 36 -20.77 11.20 -13.34
CA GLU A 36 -20.16 12.51 -13.15
C GLU A 36 -18.98 12.45 -12.17
N LYS A 37 -19.08 11.61 -11.15
CA LYS A 37 -18.09 11.52 -10.05
C LYS A 37 -17.07 10.40 -10.24
N GLY A 38 -17.31 9.47 -11.15
CA GLY A 38 -16.46 8.33 -11.41
C GLY A 38 -16.67 7.20 -10.39
N VAL A 39 -15.59 6.63 -9.86
CA VAL A 39 -15.64 5.49 -8.94
C VAL A 39 -15.21 5.88 -7.53
N ARG A 40 -15.77 5.21 -6.52
CA ARG A 40 -15.26 5.22 -5.15
C ARG A 40 -15.30 3.82 -4.58
N ILE A 41 -14.42 3.53 -3.64
CA ILE A 41 -14.34 2.22 -3.00
C ILE A 41 -14.78 2.29 -1.55
N TYR A 42 -15.39 1.22 -1.07
CA TYR A 42 -15.61 0.95 0.33
C TYR A 42 -14.57 -0.07 0.77
N ASP A 43 -13.67 0.32 1.64
CA ASP A 43 -12.62 -0.56 2.19
C ASP A 43 -12.21 -0.06 3.58
N PRO A 44 -13.11 -0.13 4.59
CA PRO A 44 -12.87 0.40 5.94
C PRO A 44 -11.65 -0.19 6.64
N TYR A 45 -11.11 -1.31 6.15
CA TYR A 45 -10.00 -2.03 6.74
C TYR A 45 -8.72 -1.94 5.90
N TYR A 46 -8.68 -1.13 4.84
CA TYR A 46 -7.51 -0.98 3.95
C TYR A 46 -6.97 -2.34 3.49
N THR A 47 -7.86 -3.23 3.08
CA THR A 47 -7.52 -4.58 2.62
C THR A 47 -7.02 -4.59 1.19
N THR A 48 -7.38 -3.57 0.39
CA THR A 48 -6.91 -3.36 -0.97
C THR A 48 -5.60 -2.56 -1.00
N SER A 49 -4.98 -2.48 -2.18
CA SER A 49 -3.78 -1.65 -2.40
C SER A 49 -4.08 -0.15 -2.50
N TYR A 50 -5.32 0.29 -2.25
CA TYR A 50 -5.67 1.70 -2.27
C TYR A 50 -4.89 2.48 -1.20
N ASN A 51 -4.21 3.54 -1.64
CA ASN A 51 -3.18 4.24 -0.86
C ASN A 51 -3.63 5.62 -0.35
N GLU A 52 -4.83 6.07 -0.71
CA GLU A 52 -5.36 7.36 -0.27
C GLU A 52 -6.31 7.20 0.93
N TYR A 53 -6.76 8.34 1.44
CA TYR A 53 -7.57 8.38 2.65
C TYR A 53 -8.94 7.72 2.42
N ILE A 54 -9.30 6.83 3.35
CA ILE A 54 -10.65 6.27 3.49
C ILE A 54 -11.30 6.92 4.70
N GLY A 55 -12.47 7.50 4.48
CA GLY A 55 -13.25 8.20 5.49
C GLY A 55 -13.67 7.31 6.64
N VAL A 56 -14.13 7.94 7.73
CA VAL A 56 -14.65 7.24 8.92
C VAL A 56 -15.89 6.39 8.62
N ASP A 57 -16.57 6.68 7.52
CA ASP A 57 -17.70 5.93 6.98
C ASP A 57 -17.27 4.70 6.16
N GLY A 58 -15.95 4.50 5.96
CA GLY A 58 -15.36 3.39 5.22
C GLY A 58 -15.27 3.61 3.71
N TRP A 59 -15.69 4.79 3.22
CA TRP A 59 -15.63 5.13 1.80
C TRP A 59 -14.43 6.00 1.47
N SER A 60 -13.84 5.76 0.30
CA SER A 60 -12.91 6.70 -0.31
C SER A 60 -13.64 7.95 -0.81
N ALA A 61 -12.87 9.01 -1.05
CA ALA A 61 -13.29 10.09 -1.92
C ALA A 61 -13.66 9.56 -3.32
N TRP A 62 -14.46 10.34 -4.05
CA TRP A 62 -14.75 10.02 -5.46
C TRP A 62 -13.50 10.21 -6.32
N SER A 63 -13.31 9.35 -7.33
CA SER A 63 -12.14 9.44 -8.22
C SER A 63 -12.04 10.80 -8.93
N SER A 64 -13.16 11.46 -9.20
CA SER A 64 -13.19 12.82 -9.76
C SER A 64 -12.59 13.88 -8.85
N GLU A 65 -12.67 13.68 -7.53
CA GLU A 65 -12.15 14.63 -6.53
C GLU A 65 -10.62 14.61 -6.46
N LYS A 66 -9.99 13.52 -6.94
CA LYS A 66 -8.54 13.34 -6.96
C LYS A 66 -7.92 13.66 -5.61
N ASP A 67 -8.48 13.08 -4.55
CA ASP A 67 -7.95 13.24 -3.21
C ASP A 67 -6.56 12.60 -3.13
N THR A 68 -5.54 13.44 -2.98
CA THR A 68 -4.12 13.05 -2.86
C THR A 68 -3.59 13.30 -1.45
N PHE A 69 -4.46 13.46 -0.45
CA PHE A 69 -4.07 13.88 0.89
C PHE A 69 -2.97 13.01 1.51
N MET A 70 -3.09 11.68 1.44
CA MET A 70 -2.10 10.78 2.03
C MET A 70 -0.78 10.82 1.26
N SER A 71 -0.86 10.78 -0.07
CA SER A 71 0.31 10.90 -0.93
C SER A 71 1.06 12.22 -0.71
N ASP A 72 0.35 13.34 -0.58
CA ASP A 72 0.94 14.65 -0.36
C ASP A 72 1.66 14.77 0.99
N ILE A 73 1.11 14.16 2.05
CA ILE A 73 1.78 14.08 3.36
C ILE A 73 3.08 13.28 3.25
N LEU A 74 3.06 12.14 2.56
CA LEU A 74 4.20 11.23 2.50
C LEU A 74 5.30 11.69 1.56
N LYS A 75 4.99 12.53 0.57
CA LYS A 75 5.93 12.99 -0.46
C LYS A 75 7.23 13.56 0.10
N GLY A 76 7.14 14.44 1.10
CA GLY A 76 8.32 15.05 1.72
C GLY A 76 9.19 14.06 2.51
N ALA A 77 8.57 13.02 3.10
CA ALA A 77 9.31 11.96 3.78
C ALA A 77 10.01 11.03 2.77
N GLN A 78 9.32 10.67 1.69
CA GLN A 78 9.87 9.84 0.62
C GLN A 78 11.04 10.51 -0.11
N GLU A 79 10.97 11.81 -0.38
CA GLU A 79 12.07 12.57 -0.99
C GLU A 79 13.32 12.57 -0.08
N LYS A 80 13.14 12.77 1.22
CA LYS A 80 14.25 12.71 2.19
C LYS A 80 14.86 11.31 2.27
N ALA A 81 14.04 10.26 2.27
CA ALA A 81 14.51 8.88 2.27
C ALA A 81 15.34 8.57 1.01
N LYS A 82 14.85 8.93 -0.19
CA LYS A 82 15.60 8.74 -1.45
C LYS A 82 16.93 9.49 -1.47
N LEU A 83 16.97 10.72 -0.95
CA LEU A 83 18.21 11.48 -0.84
C LEU A 83 19.20 10.85 0.13
N ALA A 84 18.72 10.24 1.22
CA ALA A 84 19.56 9.51 2.16
C ALA A 84 20.12 8.22 1.54
N GLU A 85 19.29 7.45 0.82
CA GLU A 85 19.71 6.24 0.09
C GLU A 85 20.76 6.56 -0.98
N GLN A 86 20.57 7.62 -1.76
CA GLN A 86 21.55 8.04 -2.77
C GLN A 86 22.88 8.55 -2.17
N LYS A 87 22.84 9.07 -0.95
CA LYS A 87 24.04 9.54 -0.23
C LYS A 87 24.71 8.44 0.58
N SER A 88 24.02 7.35 0.89
CA SER A 88 24.62 6.21 1.56
C SER A 88 25.19 5.25 0.51
N GLU A 89 26.51 5.15 0.44
CA GLU A 89 27.12 3.86 0.10
C GLU A 89 26.77 2.93 1.27
N GLY A 90 25.60 2.30 1.19
CA GLY A 90 25.18 1.34 2.20
C GLY A 90 26.25 0.24 2.32
N PRO A 91 26.49 -0.29 3.54
CA PRO A 91 27.40 -1.42 3.70
C PRO A 91 26.97 -2.55 2.76
N ALA A 92 27.94 -3.21 2.13
CA ALA A 92 27.66 -4.31 1.22
C ALA A 92 26.78 -5.36 1.92
N GLN A 93 25.91 -6.05 1.19
CA GLN A 93 25.02 -7.07 1.78
C GLN A 93 25.80 -8.11 2.62
N ASP A 94 27.05 -8.38 2.25
CA ASP A 94 27.98 -9.25 2.99
C ASP A 94 28.37 -8.70 4.36
N GLU A 95 28.58 -7.38 4.51
CA GLU A 95 28.88 -6.74 5.79
C GLU A 95 27.67 -6.74 6.73
N ILE A 96 26.46 -6.60 6.17
CA ILE A 96 25.21 -6.69 6.94
C ILE A 96 25.01 -8.13 7.44
N ALA A 97 25.28 -9.12 6.59
CA ALA A 97 25.22 -10.54 6.96
C ALA A 97 26.24 -10.90 8.06
N GLU A 98 27.49 -10.43 7.95
CA GLU A 98 28.49 -10.62 9.01
C GLU A 98 28.09 -9.95 10.33
N ALA A 99 27.59 -8.72 10.29
CA ALA A 99 27.15 -8.00 11.48
C ALA A 99 25.97 -8.69 12.18
N LEU A 100 25.00 -9.20 11.41
CA LEU A 100 23.88 -9.98 11.94
C LEU A 100 24.35 -11.31 12.54
N LYS A 101 25.23 -12.04 11.86
CA LYS A 101 25.81 -13.29 12.36
C LYS A 101 26.60 -13.07 13.65
N LYS A 102 27.35 -11.97 13.75
CA LYS A 102 28.08 -11.60 14.97
C LYS A 102 27.16 -11.24 16.14
N LYS A 103 26.01 -10.61 15.89
CA LYS A 103 25.08 -10.20 16.95
C LYS A 103 24.14 -11.31 17.41
N PHE A 104 23.76 -12.23 16.52
CA PHE A 104 22.70 -13.21 16.79
C PHE A 104 23.17 -14.68 16.65
N GLY A 105 24.37 -14.93 16.15
CA GLY A 105 24.88 -16.29 15.89
C GLY A 105 25.31 -17.07 17.14
N HIS A 106 25.46 -16.44 18.31
CA HIS A 106 25.86 -17.14 19.54
C HIS A 106 24.72 -17.87 20.26
N LYS A 107 23.46 -17.71 19.83
CA LYS A 107 22.33 -18.33 20.54
C LYS A 107 22.09 -19.81 20.21
N ALA A 108 22.84 -20.39 19.28
CA ALA A 108 22.63 -21.77 18.82
C ALA A 108 23.58 -22.81 19.43
N GLU A 109 24.63 -22.40 20.15
CA GLU A 109 25.63 -23.33 20.69
C GLU A 109 25.50 -23.61 22.20
N GLU A 110 24.67 -22.87 22.94
CA GLU A 110 24.50 -23.06 24.40
C GLU A 110 23.38 -24.06 24.80
N GLU A 111 22.64 -24.67 23.86
CA GLU A 111 21.57 -25.64 24.18
C GLU A 111 21.95 -27.12 23.95
N LYS A 112 23.25 -27.44 23.93
CA LYS A 112 23.72 -28.84 23.95
C LYS A 112 24.83 -29.04 24.98
N GLU A 113 24.46 -29.02 26.25
CA GLU A 113 25.22 -29.73 27.29
C GLU A 113 24.27 -30.49 28.22
#